data_AF-A0A9R0S1V7-F1
#
_entry.id   AF-A0A9R0S1V7-F1
#
_cell.length_a   1.000
_cell.length_b   1.000
_cell.length_c   1.000
_cell.angle_alpha   90.00
_cell.angle_beta   90.00
_cell.angle_gamma   90.00
#
_symmetry.space_group_name_H-M   'P 1'
#
loop_
_entity.id
_entity.type
_entity.pdbx_description
1 polymer ?
#
loop_
_entity_poly.entity_id
_entity_poly.type
_entity_poly.pdbx_seq_one_letter_code
_entity_poly.pdbx_strand_id
1 'polypeptide(L)'
;MGQAKFYYESGDIEAVVDPAISGKYRDVHSVWKVAETAVRCIDADARRRPCMAEVVKEVQEAMALERPPSEALALERRASFPFSPAGARSGTVRSHDMIMDNLMREDDESSSFPNTLRHPELR
;
A
#
# COMPACT_ATOMS: atom_id res chain seq x y z
N MET A 1 19.21 9.36 -11.41
CA MET A 1 17.75 9.15 -11.16
C MET A 1 17.12 8.64 -12.44
N GLY A 2 16.04 7.85 -12.35
CA GLY A 2 15.54 7.06 -13.49
C GLY A 2 14.98 7.89 -14.65
N GLN A 3 15.28 7.46 -15.89
CA GLN A 3 14.87 8.13 -17.12
C GLN A 3 13.34 8.32 -17.22
N ALA A 4 12.55 7.36 -16.71
CA ALA A 4 11.08 7.42 -16.74
C ALA A 4 10.49 8.67 -16.06
N LYS A 5 11.08 9.15 -14.95
CA LYS A 5 10.60 10.38 -14.29
C LYS A 5 10.80 11.62 -15.18
N PHE A 6 11.92 11.68 -15.90
CA PHE A 6 12.20 12.78 -16.83
C PHE A 6 11.20 12.80 -17.98
N TYR A 7 10.92 11.65 -18.60
CA TYR A 7 9.97 11.55 -19.71
C TYR A 7 8.53 11.93 -19.31
N TYR A 8 8.09 11.55 -18.10
CA TYR A 8 6.83 12.06 -17.52
C TYR A 8 6.85 13.58 -17.36
N GLU A 9 7.93 14.16 -16.80
CA GLU A 9 8.06 15.61 -16.57
C GLU A 9 8.21 16.41 -17.88
N SER A 10 8.75 15.81 -18.95
CA SER A 10 8.90 16.43 -20.27
C SER A 10 7.64 16.34 -21.14
N GLY A 11 6.59 15.63 -20.69
CA GLY A 11 5.36 15.44 -21.46
C GLY A 11 5.35 14.22 -22.39
N ASP A 12 6.42 13.42 -22.42
CA ASP A 12 6.60 12.31 -23.35
C ASP A 12 6.22 10.97 -22.68
N ILE A 13 4.91 10.76 -22.55
CA ILE A 13 4.37 9.56 -21.88
C ILE A 13 4.67 8.27 -22.66
N GLU A 14 4.70 8.32 -23.99
CA GLU A 14 4.95 7.13 -24.82
C GLU A 14 6.35 6.55 -24.59
N ALA A 15 7.35 7.38 -24.29
CA ALA A 15 8.69 6.93 -23.93
C ALA A 15 8.77 6.13 -22.61
N VAL A 16 7.69 6.08 -21.80
CA VAL A 16 7.63 5.26 -20.57
C VAL A 16 6.62 4.11 -20.63
N VAL A 17 5.85 3.98 -21.72
CA VAL A 17 4.91 2.89 -21.91
C VAL A 17 5.66 1.60 -22.24
N ASP A 18 5.30 0.49 -21.58
CA ASP A 18 5.84 -0.82 -21.91
C ASP A 18 5.45 -1.19 -23.37
N PRO A 19 6.42 -1.53 -24.25
CA PRO A 19 6.14 -1.91 -25.64
C PRO A 19 5.11 -3.04 -25.81
N ALA A 20 4.93 -3.89 -24.79
CA ALA A 20 3.92 -4.94 -24.80
C ALA A 20 2.48 -4.40 -24.70
N ILE A 21 2.27 -3.18 -24.19
CA ILE A 21 0.95 -2.54 -24.04
C ILE A 21 0.80 -1.23 -24.84
N SER A 22 1.87 -0.74 -25.48
CA SER A 22 1.81 0.40 -26.40
C SER A 22 0.74 0.19 -27.48
N GLY A 23 -0.12 1.20 -27.68
CA GLY A 23 -1.27 1.14 -28.58
C GLY A 23 -2.40 0.18 -28.19
N LYS A 24 -2.36 -0.43 -26.99
CA LYS A 24 -3.39 -1.37 -26.48
C LYS A 24 -4.17 -0.85 -25.27
N TYR A 25 -3.71 0.21 -24.63
CA TYR A 25 -4.51 0.97 -23.67
C TYR A 25 -5.69 1.64 -24.41
N ARG A 26 -6.85 1.75 -23.74
CA ARG A 26 -8.07 2.38 -24.29
C ARG A 26 -7.97 3.89 -24.25
N ASP A 27 -7.43 4.44 -23.17
CA ASP A 27 -7.36 5.87 -22.92
C ASP A 27 -5.97 6.26 -22.41
N VAL A 28 -5.29 7.18 -23.09
CA VAL A 28 -3.98 7.69 -22.67
C VAL A 28 -4.03 8.33 -21.27
N HIS A 29 -5.20 8.83 -20.84
CA HIS A 29 -5.38 9.34 -19.48
C HIS A 29 -5.20 8.27 -18.39
N SER A 30 -5.43 6.98 -18.69
CA SER A 30 -5.13 5.89 -17.74
C SER A 30 -3.63 5.77 -17.49
N VAL A 31 -2.82 5.88 -18.56
CA VAL A 31 -1.35 5.87 -18.51
C VAL A 31 -0.82 7.06 -17.72
N TRP A 32 -1.31 8.27 -18.01
CA TRP A 32 -0.96 9.48 -17.26
C TRP A 32 -1.22 9.36 -15.76
N LYS A 33 -2.40 8.85 -15.38
CA LYS A 33 -2.84 8.65 -14.00
C LYS A 33 -1.95 7.65 -13.24
N VAL A 34 -1.54 6.57 -13.90
CA VAL A 34 -0.58 5.60 -13.35
C VAL A 34 0.81 6.23 -13.21
N ALA A 35 1.31 6.94 -14.21
CA ALA A 35 2.63 7.57 -14.19
C ALA A 35 2.75 8.66 -13.11
N GLU A 36 1.73 9.52 -12.98
CA GLU A 36 1.65 10.52 -11.90
C GLU A 36 1.72 9.85 -10.52
N THR A 37 0.94 8.78 -10.32
CA THR A 37 0.93 8.03 -9.07
C THR A 37 2.29 7.39 -8.78
N ALA A 38 2.92 6.79 -9.79
CA ALA A 38 4.25 6.20 -9.67
C ALA A 38 5.33 7.24 -9.32
N VAL A 39 5.29 8.43 -9.94
CA VAL A 39 6.22 9.53 -9.65
C VAL A 39 6.06 10.04 -8.22
N ARG A 40 4.82 10.16 -7.71
CA ARG A 40 4.57 10.53 -6.31
C ARG A 40 5.05 9.45 -5.33
N CYS A 41 4.89 8.16 -5.64
CA CYS A 41 5.38 7.06 -4.81
C CYS A 41 6.90 7.05 -4.61
N ILE A 42 7.67 7.60 -5.56
CA ILE A 42 9.14 7.67 -5.51
C ILE A 42 9.69 9.05 -5.13
N ASP A 43 8.86 9.97 -4.62
CA ASP A 43 9.31 11.31 -4.21
C ASP A 43 10.46 11.22 -3.17
N ALA A 44 11.39 12.17 -3.23
CA ALA A 44 12.50 12.25 -2.28
C ALA A 44 12.02 12.61 -0.87
N ASP A 45 10.98 13.44 -0.72
CA ASP A 45 10.34 13.70 0.56
C ASP A 45 9.29 12.63 0.84
N ALA A 46 9.52 11.82 1.88
CA ALA A 46 8.60 10.77 2.31
C ALA A 46 7.19 11.28 2.65
N ARG A 47 7.02 12.56 3.02
CA ARG A 47 5.71 13.18 3.30
C ARG A 47 4.90 13.49 2.06
N ARG A 48 5.54 13.53 0.88
CA ARG A 48 4.87 13.74 -0.42
C ARG A 48 4.45 12.42 -1.07
N ARG A 49 4.91 11.28 -0.54
CA ARG A 49 4.50 9.96 -0.99
C ARG A 49 3.08 9.68 -0.50
N PRO A 50 2.17 9.20 -1.39
CA PRO A 50 0.83 8.82 -0.99
C PRO A 50 0.83 7.62 -0.05
N CYS A 51 -0.19 7.51 0.79
CA CYS A 51 -0.45 6.29 1.53
C CYS A 51 -1.00 5.20 0.60
N MET A 52 -0.89 3.92 1.00
CA MET A 52 -1.34 2.80 0.15
C MET A 52 -2.84 2.85 -0.21
N ALA A 53 -3.68 3.46 0.63
CA ALA A 53 -5.11 3.64 0.32
C ALA A 53 -5.31 4.62 -0.86
N GLU A 54 -4.55 5.71 -0.91
CA GLU A 54 -4.55 6.65 -2.03
C GLU A 54 -3.99 6.00 -3.29
N VAL A 55 -2.88 5.26 -3.20
CA VAL A 55 -2.31 4.51 -4.36
C VAL A 55 -3.36 3.55 -4.95
N VAL A 56 -4.06 2.78 -4.11
CA VAL A 56 -5.11 1.87 -4.56
C VAL A 56 -6.27 2.62 -5.22
N LYS A 57 -6.70 3.76 -4.66
CA LYS A 57 -7.75 4.60 -5.25
C LYS A 57 -7.34 5.12 -6.64
N GLU A 58 -6.16 5.71 -6.76
CA GLU A 58 -5.66 6.30 -8.02
C GLU A 58 -5.49 5.23 -9.12
N VAL A 59 -5.03 4.03 -8.76
CA VAL A 59 -4.96 2.88 -9.68
C VAL A 59 -6.36 2.41 -10.10
N GLN A 60 -7.33 2.39 -9.18
CA GLN A 60 -8.71 2.05 -9.53
C GLN A 60 -9.35 3.08 -10.47
N GLU A 61 -9.04 4.37 -10.31
CA GLU A 61 -9.46 5.43 -11.23
C GLU A 61 -8.83 5.24 -12.63
N ALA A 62 -7.53 4.93 -12.72
CA ALA A 62 -6.89 4.59 -13.99
C ALA A 62 -7.54 3.35 -14.65
N MET A 63 -7.82 2.30 -13.89
CA MET A 63 -8.53 1.12 -14.38
C MET A 63 -9.96 1.40 -14.82
N ALA A 64 -10.62 2.43 -14.27
CA ALA A 64 -11.98 2.81 -14.67
C ALA A 64 -12.01 3.44 -16.07
N LEU A 65 -10.96 4.18 -16.46
CA LEU A 65 -10.79 4.73 -17.81
C LEU A 65 -10.59 3.62 -18.86
N GLU A 66 -9.97 2.50 -18.47
CA GLU A 66 -9.76 1.33 -19.34
C GLU A 66 -11.01 0.44 -19.49
N ARG A 67 -12.02 0.57 -18.62
CA ARG A 67 -13.24 -0.25 -18.68
C ARG A 67 -14.22 0.28 -19.73
N PRO A 68 -14.86 -0.59 -20.53
CA PRO A 68 -15.97 -0.18 -21.36
C PRO A 68 -17.19 0.21 -20.48
N PRO A 69 -18.06 1.13 -20.92
CA PRO A 69 -19.23 1.56 -20.15
C PRO A 69 -20.17 0.44 -19.71
N SER A 70 -20.18 -0.70 -20.41
CA SER A 70 -20.97 -1.89 -20.07
C SER A 70 -20.50 -2.62 -18.80
N GLU A 71 -19.21 -2.54 -18.45
CA GLU A 71 -18.66 -3.21 -17.26
C GLU A 71 -18.81 -2.38 -15.97
N ALA A 72 -19.00 -1.06 -16.08
CA ALA A 72 -19.26 -0.20 -14.91
C ALA A 72 -20.49 -0.66 -14.12
N LEU A 73 -21.53 -1.13 -14.83
CA LEU A 73 -22.77 -1.66 -14.24
C LEU A 73 -22.60 -3.04 -13.58
N ALA A 74 -21.48 -3.74 -13.80
CA ALA A 74 -21.21 -5.05 -13.21
C ALA A 74 -20.48 -4.96 -11.85
N LEU A 75 -19.85 -3.83 -11.52
CA LEU A 75 -19.03 -3.69 -10.31
C LEU A 75 -19.86 -3.61 -9.02
N GLU A 76 -21.05 -3.03 -9.08
CA GLU A 76 -22.01 -2.96 -7.95
C GLU A 76 -22.29 -4.35 -7.35
N ARG A 77 -22.30 -5.40 -8.18
CA ARG A 77 -22.50 -6.79 -7.73
C ARG A 77 -21.29 -7.41 -7.03
N ARG A 78 -20.10 -6.80 -7.11
CA ARG A 78 -18.85 -7.32 -6.55
C ARG A 78 -18.31 -6.50 -5.36
N ALA A 79 -18.96 -5.37 -5.05
CA ALA A 79 -18.85 -4.71 -3.75
C ALA A 79 -19.51 -5.50 -2.60
N SER A 80 -20.21 -6.60 -2.92
CA SER A 80 -20.56 -7.65 -1.94
C SER A 80 -19.30 -8.40 -1.51
N PHE A 81 -18.52 -7.78 -0.63
CA PHE A 81 -17.69 -8.51 0.31
C PHE A 81 -18.65 -9.29 1.22
N PRO A 82 -18.62 -10.63 1.25
CA PRO A 82 -19.29 -11.36 2.29
C PRO A 82 -18.47 -11.21 3.57
N PHE A 83 -18.64 -10.08 4.26
CA PHE A 83 -18.46 -10.07 5.71
C PHE A 83 -19.56 -10.95 6.28
N SER A 84 -19.35 -12.27 6.28
CA SER A 84 -20.30 -13.24 6.82
C SER A 84 -20.44 -12.99 8.32
N PRO A 85 -21.62 -12.58 8.83
CA PRO A 85 -21.85 -12.45 10.27
C PRO A 85 -22.13 -13.83 10.91
N ALA A 86 -21.53 -14.89 10.35
CA ALA A 86 -21.80 -16.29 10.67
C ALA A 86 -20.54 -16.89 11.32
N GLY A 87 -20.37 -16.63 12.62
CA GLY A 87 -19.13 -16.98 13.31
C GLY A 87 -19.17 -16.86 14.83
N ALA A 88 -20.32 -17.07 15.47
CA ALA A 88 -20.38 -17.26 16.92
C ALA A 88 -19.66 -18.56 17.30
N ARG A 89 -18.34 -18.50 17.48
CA ARG A 89 -17.51 -19.66 17.81
C ARG A 89 -17.31 -19.76 19.31
N SER A 90 -18.07 -20.69 19.89
CA SER A 90 -17.77 -21.34 21.16
C SER A 90 -16.28 -21.65 21.30
N GLY A 91 -15.76 -21.48 22.51
CA GLY A 91 -14.33 -21.32 22.76
C GLY A 91 -13.47 -22.57 22.51
N THR A 92 -12.22 -22.32 22.14
CA THR A 92 -11.08 -23.20 22.41
C THR A 92 -9.92 -22.29 22.81
N VAL A 93 -9.57 -22.29 24.10
CA VAL A 93 -8.41 -21.54 24.62
C VAL A 93 -7.17 -22.11 23.94
N ARG A 94 -6.35 -21.26 23.32
CA ARG A 94 -5.06 -21.70 22.78
C ARG A 94 -4.12 -21.93 23.95
N SER A 95 -3.33 -23.00 23.90
CA SER A 95 -2.35 -23.32 24.96
C SER A 95 -1.34 -22.20 25.26
N HIS A 96 -1.24 -21.17 24.40
CA HIS A 96 -0.44 -19.98 24.66
C HIS A 96 -1.02 -19.03 25.72
N ASP A 97 -2.36 -19.02 25.91
CA ASP A 97 -3.01 -18.14 26.90
C ASP A 97 -2.67 -18.59 28.33
N MET A 98 -2.58 -19.90 28.56
CA MET A 98 -2.21 -20.50 29.86
C MET A 98 -0.79 -20.14 30.34
N ILE A 99 0.03 -19.51 29.49
CA ILE A 99 1.39 -19.08 29.85
C ILE A 99 1.39 -17.71 30.53
N MET A 100 0.35 -16.88 30.33
CA MET A 100 0.28 -15.53 30.91
C MET A 100 -0.22 -15.52 32.37
N ASP A 101 -1.03 -16.49 32.79
CA ASP A 101 -1.56 -16.57 34.16
C ASP A 101 -0.48 -16.84 35.22
N ASN A 102 0.73 -17.26 34.82
CA ASN A 102 1.85 -17.55 35.73
C ASN A 102 2.90 -16.42 35.81
N LEU A 103 2.55 -15.19 35.39
CA LEU A 103 3.40 -13.98 35.47
C LEU A 103 2.75 -12.82 36.23
N MET A 104 1.93 -13.12 37.24
CA MET A 104 1.26 -12.14 38.12
C MET A 104 1.45 -12.52 39.60
N ARG A 105 2.62 -12.15 40.15
CA ARG A 105 3.13 -12.16 41.56
C ARG A 105 4.67 -12.31 41.49
N GLU A 106 5.56 -11.70 42.29
CA GLU A 106 5.58 -10.65 43.35
C GLU A 106 7.02 -10.04 43.32
N ASP A 107 7.36 -8.77 43.59
CA ASP A 107 6.66 -7.48 43.70
C ASP A 107 7.70 -6.30 43.65
N ASP A 108 7.24 -5.06 43.36
CA ASP A 108 7.87 -3.74 43.62
C ASP A 108 9.19 -3.20 42.96
N GLU A 109 9.30 -1.86 43.02
CA GLU A 109 10.46 -0.95 42.86
C GLU A 109 11.07 -0.54 41.47
N SER A 110 10.72 0.69 41.08
CA SER A 110 11.63 1.79 40.65
C SER A 110 12.53 1.71 39.40
N SER A 111 12.17 2.54 38.42
CA SER A 111 13.02 3.47 37.66
C SER A 111 14.55 3.23 37.54
N SER A 112 15.02 3.06 36.29
CA SER A 112 16.00 3.97 35.64
C SER A 112 16.48 3.36 34.31
N PHE A 113 16.45 4.12 33.22
CA PHE A 113 17.04 3.70 31.94
C PHE A 113 18.56 3.99 31.91
N PRO A 114 19.43 3.00 31.61
CA PRO A 114 20.79 3.26 31.14
C PRO A 114 20.83 3.18 29.61
N ASN A 115 21.00 4.34 28.96
CA ASN A 115 21.38 4.44 27.55
C ASN A 115 22.82 3.93 27.35
N THR A 116 23.04 2.92 26.51
CA THR A 116 24.36 2.67 25.89
C THR A 116 24.24 2.02 24.51
N LEU A 117 23.97 2.83 23.48
CA LEU A 117 24.43 2.49 22.12
C LEU A 117 25.97 2.63 22.10
N ARG A 118 26.70 1.54 21.87
CA ARG A 118 28.15 1.57 21.68
C ARG A 118 28.47 1.36 20.19
N HIS A 119 28.70 2.45 19.47
CA HIS A 119 29.41 2.40 18.19
C HIS A 119 30.93 2.41 18.45
N PRO A 120 31.73 1.61 17.71
CA PRO A 120 33.18 1.72 17.72
C PRO A 120 33.66 2.82 16.75
N GLU A 121 34.42 3.79 17.28
CA GLU A 121 35.07 4.84 16.50
C GLU A 121 36.32 4.33 15.77
N LEU A 122 36.58 4.89 14.59
CA LEU A 122 37.77 4.62 13.76
C LEU A 122 38.97 5.45 14.24
N ARG A 123 40.16 4.85 14.22
CA ARG A 123 41.45 5.56 14.20
C ARG A 123 42.49 4.77 13.41
#